data_AF-A0A4U0H124-F1
#
_entry.id   AF-A0A4U0H124-F1
#
_cell.length_a   1.000
_cell.length_b   1.000
_cell.length_c   1.000
_cell.angle_alpha   90.00
_cell.angle_beta   90.00
_cell.angle_gamma   90.00
#
_symmetry.space_group_name_H-M   'P 1'
#
loop_
_entity.id
_entity.type
_entity.pdbx_description
1 polymer ?
#
loop_
_entity_poly.entity_id
_entity_poly.type
_entity_poly.pdbx_seq_one_letter_code
_entity_poly.pdbx_strand_id
1 'polypeptide(L)'
;MNAYRPFLLTLALCALHPAHAAPPPEVQPFTQCRSLSGDDERLICYDNAAAAWSEPAAVPVTPSSPMPIAQTVSPTPQEPASAPPPATAPAPAAPIADFGAESLPKTGVDRDKAPPDEIHSRILGEFRGWEAKTRFELENGQVWECVNCRSVSLLKQNPEVTIRRGFISGYWLKIDGLNTQAPVRRIK
;
A
#
# COMPACT_ATOMS: atom_id res chain seq x y z
N MET A 1 -71.28 -45.69 6.42
CA MET A 1 -70.98 -44.30 6.00
C MET A 1 -70.50 -43.53 7.22
N ASN A 2 -69.38 -42.82 7.32
CA ASN A 2 -68.24 -42.49 6.46
C ASN A 2 -67.06 -42.29 7.43
N ALA A 3 -65.96 -43.02 7.25
CA ALA A 3 -64.72 -42.79 8.00
C ALA A 3 -63.84 -41.81 7.20
N TYR A 4 -63.71 -40.57 7.69
CA TYR A 4 -62.75 -39.61 7.14
C TYR A 4 -61.39 -39.83 7.80
N ARG A 5 -60.44 -40.36 7.05
CA ARG A 5 -59.01 -40.39 7.41
C ARG A 5 -58.39 -39.03 7.05
N PRO A 6 -57.85 -38.26 8.00
CA PRO A 6 -57.07 -37.08 7.65
C PRO A 6 -55.71 -37.55 7.10
N PHE A 7 -55.47 -37.15 5.87
CA PHE A 7 -54.25 -37.38 5.09
C PHE A 7 -53.13 -36.52 5.68
N LEU A 8 -52.23 -37.13 6.47
CA LEU A 8 -51.00 -36.47 6.93
C LEU A 8 -50.04 -36.35 5.74
N LEU A 9 -50.08 -35.21 5.06
CA LEU A 9 -49.10 -34.80 4.05
C LEU A 9 -47.83 -34.30 4.77
N THR A 10 -46.88 -35.21 4.99
CA THR A 10 -45.50 -34.85 5.36
C THR A 10 -44.80 -34.27 4.14
N LEU A 11 -44.78 -32.94 4.05
CA LEU A 11 -43.97 -32.19 3.08
C LEU A 11 -42.49 -32.37 3.45
N ALA A 12 -41.82 -33.30 2.77
CA ALA A 12 -40.38 -33.47 2.83
C ALA A 12 -39.70 -32.26 2.16
N LEU A 13 -39.25 -31.31 2.99
CA LEU A 13 -38.47 -30.15 2.57
C LEU A 13 -37.06 -30.65 2.18
N CYS A 14 -36.85 -30.99 0.90
CA CYS A 14 -35.51 -31.21 0.36
C CYS A 14 -34.73 -29.89 0.46
N ALA A 15 -33.76 -29.84 1.36
CA ALA A 15 -32.77 -28.76 1.41
C ALA A 15 -31.90 -28.85 0.14
N LEU A 16 -32.24 -28.07 -0.89
CA LEU A 16 -31.33 -27.79 -2.00
C LEU A 16 -30.14 -27.00 -1.43
N HIS A 17 -29.07 -27.70 -1.07
CA HIS A 17 -27.78 -27.08 -0.86
C HIS A 17 -27.19 -26.71 -2.23
N PRO A 18 -26.77 -25.46 -2.46
CA PRO A 18 -26.05 -25.12 -3.67
C PRO A 18 -24.72 -25.85 -3.68
N ALA A 19 -24.49 -26.66 -4.72
CA ALA A 19 -23.20 -27.28 -5.00
C ALA A 19 -22.16 -26.18 -5.25
N HIS A 20 -21.38 -25.83 -4.23
CA HIS A 20 -20.17 -25.04 -4.43
C HIS A 20 -19.16 -25.92 -5.13
N ALA A 21 -18.86 -25.62 -6.39
CA ALA A 21 -17.77 -26.26 -7.13
C ALA A 21 -16.45 -25.95 -6.40
N ALA A 22 -15.82 -26.97 -5.82
CA ALA A 22 -14.50 -26.85 -5.24
C ALA A 22 -13.48 -26.58 -6.37
N PRO A 23 -12.58 -25.58 -6.24
CA PRO A 23 -11.54 -25.36 -7.24
C PRO A 23 -10.55 -26.53 -7.27
N PRO A 24 -9.90 -26.81 -8.40
CA PRO A 24 -8.98 -27.94 -8.55
C PRO A 24 -7.83 -27.92 -7.52
N PRO A 25 -7.37 -29.10 -7.04
CA PRO A 25 -6.48 -29.22 -5.88
C PRO A 25 -5.08 -28.61 -6.06
N GLU A 26 -4.63 -28.39 -7.30
CA GLU A 26 -3.34 -27.73 -7.59
C GLU A 26 -3.31 -26.25 -7.20
N VAL A 27 -4.42 -25.52 -7.23
CA VAL A 27 -4.40 -24.05 -7.03
C VAL A 27 -4.67 -23.66 -5.57
N GLN A 28 -5.14 -24.61 -4.76
CA GLN A 28 -5.54 -24.42 -3.37
C GLN A 28 -4.45 -23.85 -2.45
N PRO A 29 -3.20 -24.38 -2.43
CA PRO A 29 -2.23 -23.95 -1.43
C PRO A 29 -1.85 -22.46 -1.58
N PHE A 30 -1.77 -21.97 -2.82
CA PHE A 30 -1.39 -20.59 -3.10
C PHE A 30 -2.49 -19.56 -2.75
N THR A 31 -3.76 -19.94 -2.86
CA THR A 31 -4.88 -19.05 -2.49
C THR A 31 -4.97 -18.82 -0.98
N GLN A 32 -4.59 -19.82 -0.18
CA GLN A 32 -4.50 -19.69 1.27
C GLN A 32 -3.35 -18.76 1.68
N CYS A 33 -2.18 -18.87 1.04
CA CYS A 33 -1.05 -17.99 1.35
C CYS A 33 -1.35 -16.51 1.11
N ARG A 34 -2.19 -16.17 0.10
CA ARG A 34 -2.60 -14.78 -0.17
C ARG A 34 -3.42 -14.15 0.96
N SER A 35 -4.05 -14.95 1.81
CA SER A 35 -4.87 -14.45 2.92
C SER A 35 -4.04 -13.99 4.13
N LEU A 36 -2.73 -14.26 4.14
CA LEU A 36 -1.83 -13.89 5.24
C LEU A 36 -1.34 -12.44 5.09
N SER A 37 -1.62 -11.63 6.11
CA SER A 37 -1.20 -10.21 6.16
C SER A 37 0.27 -10.02 6.54
N GLY A 38 0.88 -10.98 7.23
CA GLY A 38 2.29 -10.92 7.62
C GLY A 38 3.21 -11.29 6.46
N ASP A 39 4.19 -10.43 6.16
CA ASP A 39 5.09 -10.64 5.01
C ASP A 39 5.96 -11.90 5.17
N ASP A 40 6.58 -12.09 6.33
CA ASP A 40 7.42 -13.27 6.62
C ASP A 40 6.58 -14.56 6.65
N GLU A 41 5.41 -14.53 7.28
CA GLU A 41 4.50 -15.69 7.36
C GLU A 41 3.97 -16.09 5.97
N ARG A 42 3.65 -15.10 5.15
CA ARG A 42 3.22 -15.32 3.77
C ARG A 42 4.33 -15.93 2.93
N LEU A 43 5.57 -15.44 3.08
CA LEU A 43 6.73 -15.98 2.38
C LEU A 43 6.97 -17.45 2.73
N ILE A 44 6.97 -17.79 4.02
CA ILE A 44 7.12 -19.17 4.50
C ILE A 44 6.02 -20.09 3.94
N CYS A 45 4.78 -19.61 3.87
CA CYS A 45 3.66 -20.36 3.28
C CYS A 45 3.92 -20.70 1.80
N TYR A 46 4.39 -19.71 1.03
CA TYR A 46 4.70 -19.90 -0.38
C TYR A 46 5.85 -20.89 -0.59
N ASP A 47 6.92 -20.78 0.19
CA ASP A 47 8.07 -21.67 0.10
C ASP A 47 7.69 -23.13 0.40
N ASN A 48 6.88 -23.36 1.44
CA ASN A 48 6.39 -24.70 1.77
C ASN A 48 5.46 -25.27 0.70
N ALA A 49 4.59 -24.45 0.11
CA ALA A 49 3.72 -24.85 -0.99
C ALA A 49 4.53 -25.24 -2.24
N ALA A 50 5.60 -24.50 -2.55
CA ALA A 50 6.51 -24.80 -3.65
C ALA A 50 7.36 -26.05 -3.39
N ALA A 51 7.80 -26.26 -2.14
CA ALA A 51 8.54 -27.45 -1.73
C ALA A 51 7.71 -28.73 -1.88
N ALA A 52 6.39 -28.66 -1.64
CA ALA A 52 5.48 -29.79 -1.82
C ALA A 52 5.35 -30.27 -3.28
N TRP A 53 5.72 -29.43 -4.26
CA TRP A 53 5.74 -29.77 -5.69
C TRP A 53 7.14 -30.14 -6.18
N SER A 54 8.15 -29.79 -5.39
CA SER A 54 9.53 -30.16 -5.63
C SER A 54 9.75 -31.57 -5.10
N GLU A 55 9.24 -32.59 -5.80
CA GLU A 55 9.88 -33.91 -5.74
C GLU A 55 11.37 -33.70 -6.07
N PRO A 56 12.31 -34.27 -5.29
CA PRO A 56 13.73 -34.15 -5.58
C PRO A 56 14.04 -35.06 -6.76
N ALA A 57 13.67 -34.65 -7.97
CA ALA A 57 14.51 -34.94 -9.09
C ALA A 57 15.80 -34.19 -8.81
N ALA A 58 16.80 -34.91 -8.30
CA ALA A 58 18.18 -34.59 -8.54
C ALA A 58 18.32 -34.41 -10.05
N VAL A 59 18.08 -33.19 -10.54
CA VAL A 59 18.63 -32.74 -11.80
C VAL A 59 20.12 -32.74 -11.53
N PRO A 60 20.91 -33.63 -12.16
CA PRO A 60 22.33 -33.39 -12.18
C PRO A 60 22.47 -32.03 -12.87
N VAL A 61 22.75 -30.99 -12.08
CA VAL A 61 23.41 -29.81 -12.58
C VAL A 61 24.68 -30.35 -13.19
N THR A 62 24.63 -30.62 -14.49
CA THR A 62 25.82 -30.93 -15.25
C THR A 62 26.64 -29.68 -15.09
N PRO A 63 27.82 -29.72 -14.43
CA PRO A 63 28.63 -28.52 -14.35
C PRO A 63 28.98 -28.18 -15.80
N SER A 64 28.30 -27.18 -16.36
CA SER A 64 28.80 -26.47 -17.54
C SER A 64 30.17 -26.01 -17.14
N SER A 65 31.17 -26.72 -17.66
CA SER A 65 32.57 -26.41 -17.43
C SER A 65 32.74 -24.91 -17.65
N PRO A 66 33.24 -24.15 -16.65
CA PRO A 66 33.58 -22.77 -16.93
C PRO A 66 34.63 -22.80 -18.04
N MET A 67 34.33 -22.14 -19.16
CA MET A 67 35.37 -21.79 -20.13
C MET A 67 36.49 -21.08 -19.37
N PRO A 68 37.77 -21.37 -19.65
CA PRO A 68 38.86 -20.84 -18.87
C PRO A 68 38.86 -19.31 -18.99
N ILE A 69 38.81 -18.66 -17.84
CA ILE A 69 39.01 -17.21 -17.69
C ILE A 69 40.47 -16.94 -18.02
N ALA A 70 40.77 -16.78 -19.31
CA ALA A 70 42.06 -16.30 -19.76
C ALA A 70 41.90 -14.83 -20.13
N GLN A 71 42.10 -13.95 -19.15
CA GLN A 71 42.95 -12.76 -19.28
C GLN A 71 42.95 -11.98 -17.97
N THR A 72 43.98 -12.28 -17.20
CA THR A 72 44.58 -11.39 -16.20
C THR A 72 45.01 -10.11 -16.90
N VAL A 73 44.21 -9.05 -16.78
CA VAL A 73 44.74 -7.68 -16.86
C VAL A 73 44.58 -7.09 -15.48
N SER A 74 45.63 -7.26 -14.68
CA SER A 74 45.89 -6.45 -13.52
C SER A 74 45.90 -4.97 -13.94
N PRO A 75 45.04 -4.10 -13.40
CA PRO A 75 45.43 -2.71 -13.26
C PRO A 75 46.36 -2.65 -12.05
N THR A 76 47.64 -2.46 -12.32
CA THR A 76 48.65 -2.02 -11.36
C THR A 76 48.05 -0.98 -10.40
N PRO A 77 48.12 -1.20 -9.07
CA PRO A 77 47.84 -0.15 -8.10
C PRO A 77 48.83 1.00 -8.31
N GLN A 78 48.36 2.13 -8.83
CA GLN A 78 49.13 3.36 -8.86
C GLN A 78 48.63 4.25 -7.73
N GLU A 79 49.40 4.27 -6.64
CA GLU A 79 49.26 5.18 -5.50
C GLU A 79 50.68 5.70 -5.18
N PRO A 80 50.89 6.92 -4.67
CA PRO A 80 50.30 8.23 -4.99
C PRO A 80 51.42 9.25 -5.31
N ALA A 81 51.16 10.29 -6.10
CA ALA A 81 52.04 11.45 -6.12
C ALA A 81 51.26 12.76 -6.27
N SER A 82 51.25 13.49 -5.15
CA SER A 82 51.10 14.95 -5.02
C SER A 82 49.68 15.53 -5.07
N ALA A 83 49.19 15.90 -3.88
CA ALA A 83 48.18 16.95 -3.66
C ALA A 83 48.89 18.33 -3.45
N PRO A 84 48.16 19.46 -3.31
CA PRO A 84 47.43 20.26 -4.31
C PRO A 84 47.89 21.76 -4.27
N PRO A 85 47.24 22.76 -4.94
CA PRO A 85 46.12 23.49 -4.30
C PRO A 85 45.11 24.11 -5.33
N PRO A 86 44.23 25.09 -5.00
CA PRO A 86 42.79 24.87 -4.83
C PRO A 86 41.90 25.67 -5.80
N ALA A 87 40.74 25.16 -6.20
CA ALA A 87 39.65 26.01 -6.72
C ALA A 87 38.29 25.30 -6.66
N THR A 88 37.50 25.69 -5.67
CA THR A 88 36.10 26.14 -5.81
C THR A 88 35.14 25.31 -6.68
N ALA A 89 34.28 24.52 -6.03
CA ALA A 89 32.80 24.53 -6.12
C ALA A 89 32.20 23.12 -5.93
N PRO A 90 31.08 22.97 -5.18
CA PRO A 90 30.46 21.68 -4.92
C PRO A 90 29.43 21.25 -5.99
N ALA A 91 29.29 19.92 -6.13
CA ALA A 91 28.15 19.14 -6.66
C ALA A 91 28.16 18.74 -8.16
N PRO A 92 27.51 17.60 -8.58
CA PRO A 92 26.87 16.52 -7.81
C PRO A 92 27.26 15.08 -8.28
N ALA A 93 27.59 14.18 -7.34
CA ALA A 93 27.65 12.73 -7.61
C ALA A 93 26.28 12.03 -7.40
N ALA A 94 25.18 12.71 -7.74
CA ALA A 94 23.82 12.23 -7.50
C ALA A 94 23.14 11.43 -8.65
N PRO A 95 23.55 11.46 -9.93
CA PRO A 95 22.72 10.83 -10.97
C PRO A 95 22.95 9.31 -11.14
N ILE A 96 24.03 8.75 -10.57
CA ILE A 96 24.34 7.31 -10.72
C ILE A 96 23.55 6.46 -9.71
N ALA A 97 23.19 7.02 -8.56
CA ALA A 97 22.42 6.30 -7.53
C ALA A 97 20.96 6.02 -7.94
N ASP A 98 20.43 6.77 -8.92
CA ASP A 98 19.04 6.68 -9.39
C ASP A 98 18.89 5.82 -10.65
N PHE A 99 20.00 5.55 -11.36
CA PHE A 99 20.01 4.79 -12.60
C PHE A 99 19.82 3.29 -12.32
N GLY A 100 18.67 2.72 -12.72
CA GLY A 100 18.31 1.31 -12.51
C GLY A 100 17.32 1.07 -11.36
N ALA A 101 16.93 2.11 -10.62
CA ALA A 101 15.93 2.02 -9.55
C ALA A 101 14.48 1.94 -10.06
N GLU A 102 14.24 2.18 -11.35
CA GLU A 102 12.93 2.11 -11.99
C GLU A 102 12.35 0.69 -12.10
N SER A 103 13.23 -0.32 -12.04
CA SER A 103 12.87 -1.74 -12.14
C SER A 103 12.65 -2.40 -10.78
N LEU A 104 13.01 -1.72 -9.69
CA LEU A 104 12.82 -2.23 -8.35
C LEU A 104 11.31 -2.16 -8.00
N PRO A 105 10.69 -3.28 -7.58
CA PRO A 105 9.40 -3.20 -6.94
C PRO A 105 9.56 -2.28 -5.73
N LYS A 106 8.87 -1.14 -5.72
CA LYS A 106 8.67 -0.36 -4.49
C LYS A 106 8.16 -1.37 -3.46
N THR A 107 8.95 -1.56 -2.41
CA THR A 107 8.73 -2.53 -1.33
C THR A 107 7.26 -2.60 -0.98
N GLY A 108 6.73 -3.82 -0.83
CA GLY A 108 5.30 -4.12 -0.60
C GLY A 108 4.66 -3.47 0.64
N VAL A 109 5.39 -2.61 1.36
CA VAL A 109 4.90 -1.81 2.48
C VAL A 109 3.83 -0.79 2.04
N ASP A 110 3.83 -0.36 0.77
CA ASP A 110 2.91 0.70 0.29
C ASP A 110 1.81 0.23 -0.65
N ARG A 111 1.79 -1.05 -1.05
CA ARG A 111 0.77 -1.57 -1.99
C ARG A 111 -0.52 -2.02 -1.29
N ASP A 112 -0.39 -2.50 -0.06
CA ASP A 112 -1.51 -2.95 0.78
C ASP A 112 -1.92 -1.93 1.85
N LYS A 113 -1.14 -0.86 2.05
CA LYS A 113 -1.59 0.33 2.78
C LYS A 113 -2.51 1.14 1.88
N ALA A 114 -3.80 0.85 1.93
CA ALA A 114 -4.78 1.87 1.58
C ALA A 114 -4.38 3.18 2.30
N PRO A 115 -4.29 4.33 1.60
CA PRO A 115 -3.97 5.58 2.27
C PRO A 115 -4.97 5.75 3.41
N PRO A 116 -4.52 6.12 4.62
CA PRO A 116 -5.38 6.13 5.79
C PRO A 116 -6.66 6.92 5.47
N ASP A 117 -7.81 6.32 5.78
CA ASP A 117 -9.12 6.93 5.52
C ASP A 117 -9.33 8.22 6.34
N GLU A 118 -8.44 8.47 7.28
CA GLU A 118 -8.45 9.60 8.20
C GLU A 118 -7.03 10.07 8.49
N ILE A 119 -6.81 11.39 8.43
CA ILE A 119 -5.61 12.05 8.94
C ILE A 119 -5.99 13.01 10.06
N HIS A 120 -5.18 13.04 11.11
CA HIS A 120 -5.26 14.02 12.19
C HIS A 120 -4.08 14.99 12.05
N SER A 121 -4.36 16.28 12.12
CA SER A 121 -3.35 17.32 12.00
C SER A 121 -3.81 18.60 12.68
N ARG A 122 -2.98 19.64 12.65
CA ARG A 122 -3.30 20.98 13.09
C ARG A 122 -3.19 21.99 11.95
N ILE A 123 -4.10 22.95 11.88
CA ILE A 123 -3.92 24.14 11.03
C ILE A 123 -2.86 25.03 11.67
N LEU A 124 -1.92 25.54 10.88
CA LEU A 124 -0.91 26.47 11.38
C LEU A 124 -1.48 27.89 11.46
N GLY A 125 -1.27 28.54 12.60
CA GLY A 125 -1.62 29.94 12.82
C GLY A 125 -3.04 30.20 13.28
N GLU A 126 -3.49 31.43 13.08
CA GLU A 126 -4.82 31.88 13.47
C GLU A 126 -5.84 31.41 12.44
N PHE A 127 -6.84 30.68 12.91
CA PHE A 127 -7.98 30.26 12.12
C PHE A 127 -9.15 31.20 12.36
N ARG A 128 -9.69 31.81 11.30
CA ARG A 128 -10.86 32.71 11.38
C ARG A 128 -12.14 32.10 10.84
N GLY A 129 -12.10 30.81 10.51
CA GLY A 129 -13.16 30.14 9.77
C GLY A 129 -12.79 29.93 8.31
N TRP A 130 -13.79 29.70 7.48
CA TRP A 130 -13.59 29.44 6.06
C TRP A 130 -14.76 29.93 5.22
N GLU A 131 -14.48 30.12 3.94
CA GLU A 131 -15.39 30.47 2.88
C GLU A 131 -15.04 29.65 1.62
N ALA A 132 -15.63 29.99 0.49
CA ALA A 132 -15.30 29.34 -0.77
C ALA A 132 -13.80 29.54 -1.10
N LYS A 133 -13.10 28.46 -1.47
CA LYS A 133 -11.67 28.47 -1.83
C LYS A 133 -10.71 28.85 -0.69
N THR A 134 -11.15 28.85 0.58
CA THR A 134 -10.21 28.96 1.70
C THR A 134 -9.20 27.82 1.67
N ARG A 135 -7.95 28.16 1.96
CA ARG A 135 -6.84 27.22 2.00
C ARG A 135 -6.45 26.92 3.44
N PHE A 136 -6.24 25.65 3.73
CA PHE A 136 -5.84 25.13 5.03
C PHE A 136 -4.44 24.56 4.88
N GLU A 137 -3.46 25.23 5.48
CA GLU A 137 -2.10 24.72 5.61
C GLU A 137 -2.00 23.93 6.91
N LEU A 138 -1.66 22.66 6.77
CA LEU A 138 -1.55 21.72 7.87
C LEU A 138 -0.10 21.62 8.34
N GLU A 139 0.10 21.25 9.61
CA GLU A 139 1.45 21.10 10.19
C GLU A 139 2.29 20.01 9.49
N ASN A 140 1.65 19.06 8.81
CA ASN A 140 2.31 18.03 8.00
C ASN A 140 2.75 18.54 6.61
N GLY A 141 2.62 19.85 6.35
CA GLY A 141 3.01 20.50 5.09
C GLY A 141 2.00 20.33 3.94
N GLN A 142 0.88 19.65 4.17
CA GLN A 142 -0.17 19.52 3.16
C GLN A 142 -1.01 20.80 3.08
N VAL A 143 -1.48 21.13 1.88
CA VAL A 143 -2.39 22.24 1.69
C VAL A 143 -3.69 21.74 1.08
N TRP A 144 -4.79 22.04 1.75
CA TRP A 144 -6.14 21.65 1.37
C TRP A 144 -6.97 22.88 1.05
N GLU A 145 -7.85 22.78 0.05
CA GLU A 145 -8.72 23.86 -0.38
C GLU A 145 -10.19 23.48 -0.21
N CYS A 146 -10.99 24.41 0.27
CA CYS A 146 -12.43 24.28 0.45
C CYS A 146 -13.17 24.25 -0.90
N VAL A 147 -13.90 23.16 -1.19
CA VAL A 147 -14.64 22.95 -2.46
C VAL A 147 -16.13 23.07 -2.20
N ASN A 148 -16.79 24.13 -2.70
CA ASN A 148 -18.22 24.37 -2.48
C ASN A 148 -18.61 24.44 -0.99
N CYS A 149 -17.75 25.03 -0.17
CA CYS A 149 -18.00 25.21 1.25
C CYS A 149 -18.98 26.34 1.54
N ARG A 150 -19.79 26.16 2.58
CA ARG A 150 -20.52 27.26 3.20
C ARG A 150 -19.56 28.10 4.05
N SER A 151 -19.84 29.39 4.19
CA SER A 151 -19.07 30.28 5.05
C SER A 151 -19.32 29.95 6.53
N VAL A 152 -18.25 29.80 7.29
CA VAL A 152 -18.26 29.63 8.74
C VAL A 152 -17.25 30.61 9.32
N SER A 153 -17.63 31.34 10.37
CA SER A 153 -16.75 32.23 11.11
C SER A 153 -16.46 31.64 12.48
N LEU A 154 -15.18 31.36 12.76
CA LEU A 154 -14.74 30.82 14.04
C LEU A 154 -13.30 31.26 14.29
N LEU A 155 -13.05 32.01 15.35
CA LEU A 155 -11.70 32.39 15.74
C LEU A 155 -11.10 31.31 16.66
N LYS A 156 -10.04 30.65 16.22
CA LYS A 156 -9.32 29.64 17.02
C LYS A 156 -7.84 29.67 16.65
N GLN A 157 -6.96 29.51 17.62
CA GLN A 157 -5.52 29.42 17.37
C GLN A 157 -5.10 27.97 17.19
N ASN A 158 -4.35 27.68 16.13
CA ASN A 158 -3.83 26.37 15.78
C ASN A 158 -4.84 25.22 16.04
N PRO A 159 -6.04 25.24 15.44
CA PRO A 159 -7.06 24.24 15.75
C PRO A 159 -6.68 22.85 15.24
N GLU A 160 -7.04 21.83 16.02
CA GLU A 160 -6.95 20.43 15.58
C GLU A 160 -8.01 20.15 14.52
N VAL A 161 -7.58 19.47 13.47
CA VAL A 161 -8.40 19.10 12.34
C VAL A 161 -8.22 17.65 11.97
N THR A 162 -9.31 17.09 11.49
CA THR A 162 -9.39 15.72 11.04
C THR A 162 -9.88 15.74 9.60
N ILE A 163 -9.11 15.19 8.66
CA ILE A 163 -9.53 15.04 7.27
C ILE A 163 -9.85 13.57 7.01
N ARG A 164 -11.08 13.29 6.58
CA ARG A 164 -11.58 11.93 6.31
C ARG A 164 -11.98 11.76 4.86
N ARG A 165 -11.76 10.56 4.31
CA ARG A 165 -12.31 10.15 3.01
C ARG A 165 -13.81 9.90 3.15
N GLY A 166 -14.61 10.53 2.29
CA GLY A 166 -16.05 10.29 2.22
C GLY A 166 -16.42 9.01 1.47
N PHE A 167 -17.61 8.46 1.73
CA PHE A 167 -18.14 7.25 1.08
C PHE A 167 -18.31 7.40 -0.44
N ILE A 168 -18.69 8.60 -0.90
CA ILE A 168 -18.75 8.96 -2.31
C ILE A 168 -17.56 9.89 -2.54
N SER A 169 -16.51 9.36 -3.18
CA SER A 169 -15.26 10.02 -3.57
C SER A 169 -15.11 11.50 -3.14
N GLY A 170 -14.25 11.77 -2.17
CA GLY A 170 -13.98 13.13 -1.71
C GLY A 170 -13.35 13.13 -0.33
N TYR A 171 -12.95 14.31 0.15
CA TYR A 171 -12.41 14.47 1.49
C TYR A 171 -13.21 15.51 2.25
N TRP A 172 -13.35 15.30 3.55
CA TRP A 172 -14.06 16.17 4.47
C TRP A 172 -13.12 16.58 5.59
N LEU A 173 -12.99 17.88 5.81
CA LEU A 173 -12.25 18.46 6.92
C LEU A 173 -13.22 18.77 8.05
N LYS A 174 -12.95 18.21 9.22
CA LYS A 174 -13.63 18.52 10.48
C LYS A 174 -12.67 19.25 11.40
N ILE A 175 -13.17 20.29 12.06
CA ILE A 175 -12.40 21.04 13.06
C ILE A 175 -12.90 20.65 14.44
N ASP A 176 -11.98 20.40 15.37
CA ASP A 176 -12.34 20.12 16.75
C ASP A 176 -13.13 21.28 17.38
N GLY A 177 -14.23 20.93 18.04
CA GLY A 177 -15.19 21.90 18.59
C GLY A 177 -16.20 22.48 17.59
N LEU A 178 -16.19 22.02 16.33
CA LEU A 178 -17.16 22.44 15.32
C LEU A 178 -17.94 21.23 14.77
N ASN A 179 -19.27 21.33 14.78
CA ASN A 179 -20.17 20.28 14.27
C ASN A 179 -20.25 20.25 12.73
N THR A 180 -19.77 21.31 12.07
CA THR A 180 -19.79 21.45 10.61
C THR A 180 -18.52 20.89 10.01
N GLN A 181 -18.66 20.22 8.86
CA GLN A 181 -17.54 19.70 8.06
C GLN A 181 -17.44 20.45 6.74
N ALA A 182 -16.22 20.65 6.28
CA ALA A 182 -15.92 21.31 5.02
C ALA A 182 -15.51 20.26 3.96
N PRO A 183 -16.19 20.18 2.81
CA PRO A 183 -15.67 19.41 1.67
C PRO A 183 -14.37 20.04 1.17
N VAL A 184 -13.31 19.25 1.07
CA VAL A 184 -11.96 19.73 0.71
C VAL A 184 -11.32 18.90 -0.39
N ARG A 185 -10.38 19.53 -1.08
CA ARG A 185 -9.48 18.87 -2.04
C ARG A 185 -8.04 19.26 -1.74
N ARG A 186 -7.13 18.28 -1.80
CA ARG A 186 -5.71 18.54 -1.65
C ARG A 186 -5.16 19.29 -2.86
N ILE A 187 -4.40 20.35 -2.62
CA ILE A 187 -3.73 21.15 -3.65
C ILE A 187 -2.20 21.11 -3.56
N LYS A 188 -1.64 20.65 -2.42
CA LYS A 188 -0.20 20.42 -2.20
C LYS A 188 0.02 19.29 -1.20
#